data_AF-A0A7C6N2T6-F1
#
_entry.id   AF-A0A7C6N2T6-F1
#
_cell.length_a   1.000
_cell.length_b   1.000
_cell.length_c   1.000
_cell.angle_alpha   90.00
_cell.angle_beta   90.00
_cell.angle_gamma   90.00
#
_symmetry.space_group_name_H-M   'P 1'
#
loop_
_entity.id
_entity.type
_entity.pdbx_description
1 polymer ?
#
loop_
_entity_poly.entity_id
_entity_poly.type
_entity_poly.pdbx_seq_one_letter_code
_entity_poly.pdbx_strand_id
1 'polypeptide(L)'
;MMLVIIGKVDERMLKFVKRINGKMLITDKACNFSKIKEPVVVIIPFEKVLENGFVSNTRIFFDEIFISLNVVQVVTPNINNKIINTCSYFKVPLIRLDAYLGF
;
A
#
# COMPACT_ATOMS: atom_id res chain seq x y z
N MET A 1 -3.24 -11.40 -9.47
CA MET A 1 -3.34 -10.55 -8.27
C MET A 1 -1.97 -9.99 -8.03
N MET A 2 -1.87 -8.67 -8.06
CA MET A 2 -0.59 -7.96 -8.02
C MET A 2 -0.41 -7.27 -6.69
N LEU A 3 0.83 -7.20 -6.21
CA LEU A 3 1.19 -6.43 -5.03
C LEU A 3 1.67 -5.05 -5.47
N VAL A 4 1.12 -4.00 -4.89
CA VAL A 4 1.66 -2.65 -5.03
C VAL A 4 2.23 -2.23 -3.68
N ILE A 5 3.54 -2.11 -3.62
CA ILE A 5 4.28 -1.80 -2.40
C ILE A 5 4.64 -0.31 -2.45
N ILE A 6 4.08 0.45 -1.53
CA ILE A 6 4.22 1.90 -1.45
C ILE A 6 5.36 2.25 -0.51
N GLY A 7 6.35 2.97 -1.03
CA GLY A 7 7.48 3.45 -0.26
C GLY A 7 8.72 3.66 -1.12
N LYS A 8 9.76 4.25 -0.54
CA LYS A 8 11.05 4.41 -1.23
C LYS A 8 11.73 3.06 -1.43
N VAL A 9 12.45 2.95 -2.55
CA VAL A 9 13.33 1.81 -2.82
C VAL A 9 14.64 2.03 -2.04
N ASP A 10 14.69 1.53 -0.82
CA ASP A 10 15.88 1.49 0.03
C ASP A 10 16.27 0.04 0.41
N GLU A 11 17.38 -0.13 1.14
CA GLU A 11 17.87 -1.45 1.53
C GLU A 11 16.84 -2.24 2.37
N ARG A 12 16.06 -1.55 3.19
CA ARG A 12 15.02 -2.16 4.04
C ARG A 12 13.87 -2.68 3.20
N MET A 13 13.43 -1.90 2.21
CA MET A 13 12.42 -2.29 1.23
C MET A 13 12.89 -3.49 0.41
N LEU A 14 14.13 -3.47 -0.08
CA LEU A 14 14.71 -4.58 -0.82
C LEU A 14 14.79 -5.87 0.00
N LYS A 15 15.12 -5.78 1.31
CA LYS A 15 15.10 -6.94 2.21
C LYS A 15 13.68 -7.45 2.46
N PHE A 16 12.70 -6.56 2.57
CA PHE A 16 11.29 -6.91 2.75
C PHE A 16 10.73 -7.66 1.54
N VAL A 17 10.92 -7.14 0.34
CA VAL A 17 10.37 -7.76 -0.88
C VAL A 17 10.97 -9.11 -1.20
N LYS A 18 12.23 -9.37 -0.79
CA LYS A 18 12.84 -10.71 -0.91
C LYS A 18 12.10 -11.78 -0.08
N ARG A 19 11.32 -11.39 0.93
CA ARG A 19 10.55 -12.30 1.78
C ARG A 19 9.13 -12.53 1.26
N ILE A 20 8.72 -11.81 0.22
CA ILE A 20 7.37 -11.85 -0.33
C ILE A 20 7.42 -12.43 -1.74
N ASN A 21 6.62 -13.47 -1.98
CA ASN A 21 6.48 -14.05 -3.30
C ASN A 21 5.29 -13.41 -4.05
N GLY A 22 5.44 -13.17 -5.35
CA GLY A 22 4.36 -12.71 -6.22
C GLY A 22 4.77 -11.60 -7.17
N LYS A 23 3.88 -11.30 -8.13
CA LYS A 23 4.04 -10.17 -9.06
C LYS A 23 3.88 -8.88 -8.27
N MET A 24 4.93 -8.07 -8.22
CA MET A 24 4.95 -6.86 -7.41
C MET A 24 5.44 -5.64 -8.18
N LEU A 25 4.93 -4.47 -7.80
CA LEU A 25 5.46 -3.16 -8.17
C LEU A 25 5.80 -2.40 -6.90
N ILE A 26 7.03 -1.93 -6.80
CA ILE A 26 7.45 -1.01 -5.74
C ILE A 26 7.41 0.39 -6.34
N THR A 27 6.76 1.34 -5.68
CA THR A 27 6.69 2.72 -6.16
C THR A 27 6.52 3.73 -5.05
N ASP A 28 7.14 4.89 -5.23
CA ASP A 28 6.95 6.10 -4.45
C ASP A 28 6.14 7.16 -5.22
N LYS A 29 5.65 6.83 -6.42
CA LYS A 29 4.89 7.71 -7.33
C LYS A 29 3.65 7.02 -7.89
N ALA A 30 2.58 7.78 -8.11
CA ALA A 30 1.32 7.26 -8.64
C ALA A 30 1.29 7.07 -10.17
N CYS A 31 2.31 7.54 -10.92
CA CYS A 31 2.29 7.63 -12.38
C CYS A 31 2.00 6.31 -13.11
N ASN A 32 2.32 5.18 -12.49
CA ASN A 32 2.13 3.85 -13.08
C ASN A 32 0.79 3.20 -12.72
N PHE A 33 -0.01 3.80 -11.83
CA PHE A 33 -1.24 3.18 -11.36
C PHE A 33 -2.28 2.98 -12.46
N SER A 34 -2.45 3.95 -13.35
CA SER A 34 -3.43 3.89 -14.45
C SER A 34 -3.22 2.72 -15.42
N LYS A 35 -2.00 2.18 -15.48
CA LYS A 35 -1.62 1.03 -16.33
C LYS A 35 -1.96 -0.32 -15.69
N ILE A 36 -2.27 -0.36 -14.40
CA ILE A 36 -2.58 -1.59 -13.67
C ILE A 36 -4.09 -1.80 -13.73
N LYS A 37 -4.52 -2.87 -14.42
CA LYS A 37 -5.95 -3.22 -14.58
C LYS A 37 -6.38 -4.41 -13.74
N GLU A 38 -5.43 -5.17 -13.20
CA GLU A 38 -5.72 -6.34 -12.36
C GLU A 38 -5.99 -5.93 -10.90
N PRO A 39 -6.70 -6.76 -10.11
CA PRO A 39 -6.89 -6.53 -8.68
C PRO A 39 -5.57 -6.46 -7.91
N VAL A 40 -5.48 -5.50 -6.98
CA VAL A 40 -4.24 -5.14 -6.28
C VAL A 40 -4.38 -5.26 -4.77
N VAL A 41 -3.37 -5.86 -4.14
CA VAL A 41 -3.12 -5.72 -2.70
C VAL A 41 -2.10 -4.60 -2.51
N VAL A 42 -2.48 -3.57 -1.76
CA VAL A 42 -1.62 -2.43 -1.45
C VAL A 42 -0.91 -2.69 -0.14
N ILE A 43 0.43 -2.61 -0.14
CA ILE A 43 1.25 -2.83 1.06
C ILE A 43 2.04 -1.56 1.35
N ILE A 44 1.89 -1.01 2.56
CA ILE A 44 2.63 0.15 3.06
C ILE A 44 3.44 -0.31 4.27
N PRO A 45 4.64 -0.89 4.05
CA PRO A 45 5.31 -1.64 5.11
C PRO A 45 6.03 -0.75 6.13
N PHE A 46 6.52 0.42 5.71
CA PHE A 46 7.36 1.29 6.55
C PHE A 46 6.84 2.73 6.64
N GLU A 47 6.16 3.20 5.60
CA GLU A 47 5.63 4.55 5.56
C GLU A 47 4.39 4.72 6.44
N LYS A 48 4.08 5.97 6.76
CA LYS A 48 2.88 6.40 7.49
C LYS A 48 1.98 7.18 6.56
N VAL A 49 0.68 6.93 6.61
CA VAL A 49 -0.31 7.83 5.99
C VAL A 49 -0.56 8.96 6.98
N LEU A 50 -0.32 10.20 6.58
CA LEU A 50 -0.58 11.37 7.42
C LEU A 50 -2.09 11.68 7.45
N GLU A 51 -2.54 12.49 8.39
CA GLU A 51 -3.97 12.85 8.53
C GLU A 51 -4.53 13.54 7.27
N ASN A 52 -3.70 14.29 6.53
CA ASN A 52 -4.06 14.88 5.25
C ASN A 52 -4.13 13.86 4.08
N GLY A 53 -3.92 12.58 4.36
CA GLY A 53 -3.91 11.50 3.37
C GLY A 53 -2.58 11.33 2.63
N PHE A 54 -1.56 12.13 2.88
CA PHE A 54 -0.26 11.99 2.21
C PHE A 54 0.51 10.79 2.77
N VAL A 55 1.08 9.94 1.92
CA VAL A 55 1.94 8.84 2.37
C VAL A 55 3.38 9.34 2.53
N SER A 56 3.91 9.25 3.75
CA SER A 56 5.23 9.80 4.11
C SER A 56 6.32 9.34 3.16
N ASN A 57 7.30 10.21 2.90
CA ASN A 57 8.44 9.95 2.02
C ASN A 57 8.10 9.49 0.59
N THR A 58 6.85 9.62 0.15
CA THR A 58 6.44 9.35 -1.23
C THR A 58 5.88 10.60 -1.89
N ARG A 59 5.35 10.48 -3.10
CA ARG A 59 4.58 11.51 -3.80
C ARG A 59 3.17 11.02 -4.09
N ILE A 60 2.58 10.30 -3.14
CA ILE A 60 1.30 9.62 -3.30
C ILE A 60 0.35 10.09 -2.19
N PHE A 61 -0.86 10.47 -2.58
CA PHE A 61 -1.97 10.54 -1.64
C PHE A 61 -2.64 9.17 -1.54
N PHE A 62 -2.94 8.75 -0.32
CA PHE A 62 -3.53 7.46 -0.04
C PHE A 62 -4.86 7.26 -0.77
N ASP A 63 -5.69 8.31 -0.86
CA ASP A 63 -6.97 8.25 -1.55
C ASP A 63 -6.80 8.06 -3.09
N GLU A 64 -5.73 8.58 -3.69
CA GLU A 64 -5.43 8.39 -5.13
C GLU A 64 -5.19 6.92 -5.49
N ILE A 65 -4.70 6.13 -4.53
CA ILE A 65 -4.46 4.69 -4.72
C ILE A 65 -5.78 4.00 -5.04
N PHE A 66 -6.85 4.29 -4.28
CA PHE A 66 -8.18 3.69 -4.46
C PHE A 66 -8.89 4.20 -5.71
N ILE A 67 -8.67 5.46 -6.09
CA ILE A 67 -9.25 6.03 -7.31
C ILE A 67 -8.60 5.41 -8.55
N SER A 68 -7.29 5.14 -8.48
CA SER A 68 -6.50 4.72 -9.65
C SER A 68 -6.41 3.21 -9.81
N LEU A 69 -6.58 2.45 -8.73
CA LEU A 69 -6.37 1.00 -8.69
C LEU A 69 -7.63 0.28 -8.19
N ASN A 70 -7.85 -0.93 -8.69
CA ASN A 70 -8.81 -1.85 -8.11
C ASN A 70 -8.21 -2.50 -6.84
N VAL A 71 -8.23 -1.76 -5.74
CA VAL A 71 -7.66 -2.20 -4.45
C VAL A 71 -8.59 -3.20 -3.80
N VAL A 72 -8.12 -4.43 -3.58
CA VAL A 72 -8.89 -5.48 -2.89
C VAL A 72 -8.51 -5.62 -1.42
N GLN A 73 -7.35 -5.09 -1.02
CA GLN A 73 -6.85 -5.16 0.34
C GLN A 73 -5.74 -4.13 0.59
N VAL A 74 -5.69 -3.60 1.81
CA VAL A 74 -4.57 -2.79 2.29
C VAL A 74 -3.87 -3.50 3.44
N VAL A 75 -2.53 -3.51 3.42
CA VAL A 75 -1.68 -4.09 4.46
C VAL A 75 -0.71 -3.03 4.98
N THR A 76 -0.71 -2.78 6.29
CA THR A 76 0.21 -1.82 6.92
C THR A 76 0.40 -2.11 8.40
N PRO A 77 1.59 -1.89 8.98
CA PRO A 77 1.76 -1.93 10.43
C PRO A 77 1.29 -0.62 11.11
N ASN A 78 1.20 0.48 10.35
CA ASN A 78 0.94 1.83 10.85
C ASN A 78 -0.54 2.20 10.62
N ILE A 79 -1.45 1.60 11.39
CA ILE A 79 -2.88 1.87 11.30
C ILE A 79 -3.21 3.18 12.04
N ASN A 80 -3.95 4.07 11.40
CA ASN A 80 -4.51 5.28 12.01
C ASN A 80 -5.92 5.58 11.47
N ASN A 81 -6.54 6.62 12.02
CA ASN A 81 -7.91 7.01 11.67
C ASN A 81 -8.07 7.32 10.18
N LYS A 82 -7.11 8.01 9.55
CA LYS A 82 -7.18 8.29 8.12
C LYS A 82 -7.24 7.02 7.28
N ILE A 83 -6.39 6.02 7.57
CA ILE A 83 -6.40 4.73 6.85
C ILE A 83 -7.72 3.98 7.10
N ILE A 84 -8.15 3.91 8.36
CA ILE A 84 -9.39 3.22 8.74
C ILE A 84 -10.58 3.82 7.99
N ASN A 85 -10.71 5.15 8.00
CA ASN A 85 -11.82 5.85 7.37
C ASN A 85 -11.82 5.66 5.85
N THR A 86 -10.67 5.82 5.19
CA THR A 86 -10.56 5.61 3.74
C THR A 86 -10.87 4.14 3.37
N CYS A 87 -10.28 3.16 4.07
CA CYS A 87 -10.55 1.74 3.78
C CYS A 87 -12.02 1.37 4.01
N SER A 88 -12.64 1.88 5.08
CA SER A 88 -14.06 1.68 5.37
C SER A 88 -14.95 2.30 4.28
N TYR A 89 -14.63 3.51 3.81
CA TYR A 89 -15.39 4.19 2.76
C TYR A 89 -15.38 3.39 1.45
N PHE A 90 -14.22 2.88 1.05
CA PHE A 90 -14.07 2.05 -0.16
C PHE A 90 -14.44 0.57 0.05
N LYS A 91 -14.85 0.18 1.27
CA LYS A 91 -15.17 -1.22 1.64
C LYS A 91 -14.01 -2.19 1.37
N VAL A 92 -12.78 -1.74 1.61
CA VAL A 92 -11.56 -2.52 1.41
C VAL A 92 -11.06 -3.04 2.76
N PRO A 93 -10.75 -4.34 2.89
CA PRO A 93 -10.19 -4.89 4.11
C PRO A 93 -8.81 -4.29 4.42
N LEU A 94 -8.64 -3.86 5.67
CA LEU A 94 -7.39 -3.38 6.25
C LEU A 94 -6.80 -4.47 7.13
N ILE A 95 -5.58 -4.93 6.82
CA ILE A 95 -4.89 -5.99 7.56
C ILE A 95 -3.58 -5.45 8.14
N ARG A 96 -3.28 -5.83 9.39
CA ARG A 96 -2.00 -5.49 10.01
C ARG A 96 -0.88 -6.34 9.41
N LEU A 97 0.30 -5.74 9.22
CA LEU A 97 1.39 -6.39 8.49
C LEU A 97 1.91 -7.68 9.13
N ASP A 98 1.98 -7.75 10.45
CA ASP A 98 2.33 -8.96 11.22
C ASP A 98 1.38 -10.12 10.90
N ALA A 99 0.07 -9.88 10.99
CA ALA A 99 -0.96 -10.86 10.67
C ALA A 99 -0.91 -11.30 9.21
N TYR A 100 -0.61 -10.38 8.28
CA TYR A 100 -0.46 -10.70 6.85
C TYR A 100 0.74 -11.62 6.57
N LEU A 101 1.83 -11.46 7.32
CA LEU A 101 3.05 -12.25 7.18
C LEU A 101 3.02 -13.58 7.96
N GLY A 102 1.99 -13.79 8.79
CA GLY A 102 1.84 -15.01 9.60
C GLY A 102 2.72 -15.05 10.84
N PHE A 103 3.06 -13.88 11.41
CA PHE A 103 3.76 -13.76 12.70
C PHE A 103 2.80 -13.64 13.88
#